data_AF-A0AAP3H3N6-F1
#
_entry.id   AF-A0AAP3H3N6-F1
#
_cell.length_a   1.000
_cell.length_b   1.000
_cell.length_c   1.000
_cell.angle_alpha   90.00
_cell.angle_beta   90.00
_cell.angle_gamma   90.00
#
_symmetry.space_group_name_H-M   'P 1'
#
loop_
_entity.id
_entity.type
_entity.pdbx_description
1 polymer ?
#
loop_
_entity_poly.entity_id
_entity_poly.type
_entity_poly.pdbx_seq_one_letter_code
_entity_poly.pdbx_strand_id
1 'polypeptide(L)'
;MSGSFTSFVVLAEMRTGSNFLEANLNALEGVTCHGEAFNPHFIGYPNSTEILGISQQGREDDPHQLLAAIRDDADLGGFRYFHDHDPRILDTILDDPQVAKIILTRNPLDSYVSWKIAQATGQWKLTNVKRRKDAKAIFDVEEFGEHVDRLQEFQVAVLNHLQRSGQTAFYIAYEDLQDLDVMNGLAAWLGVPARLDALDDKLKRQNPAPVISKVKNPDEMIGALSGMDRFNLTRTPNFEPRRGPAVPGYVAGVVTPILYMPVRNGLETHVTNWMGGLDRVSADGLITGMNQKQLRQWRHSNPGYRSFTVVRHPLARAHDVFCTKILSRGPGTMKQIRNTLRRQFNLEIPQDNPDENYTRPMHRAAFEQFLTFLKANLAGQTAIRVDARWASQAQIISGFAGLGAPDLILREDELAEDLPWLARKLGRMAPGNVPPVPDDRPIALADIYDEKLEALCRAVYARDYLTFGFEDWARPEG
;
A
#
# COMPACT_ATOMS: atom_id res chain seq x y z
N MET A 1 9.49 -26.39 7.22
CA MET A 1 8.05 -26.70 7.05
C MET A 1 7.44 -26.51 8.43
N SER A 2 6.52 -25.57 8.60
CA SER A 2 5.77 -25.41 9.85
C SER A 2 5.02 -26.71 10.14
N GLY A 3 4.93 -27.10 11.42
CA GLY A 3 4.19 -28.31 11.81
C GLY A 3 2.73 -28.24 11.38
N SER A 4 2.06 -29.40 11.34
CA SER A 4 0.62 -29.46 11.07
C SER A 4 -0.15 -28.65 12.12
N PHE A 5 -1.05 -27.78 11.67
CA PHE A 5 -1.97 -27.08 12.56
C PHE A 5 -2.92 -28.08 13.24
N THR A 6 -3.28 -27.82 14.50
CA THR A 6 -4.25 -28.62 15.26
C THR A 6 -5.63 -27.96 15.29
N SER A 7 -5.69 -26.65 15.07
CA SER A 7 -6.92 -25.91 14.89
C SER A 7 -6.68 -24.63 14.10
N PHE A 8 -7.74 -23.88 13.79
CA PHE A 8 -7.61 -22.56 13.17
C PHE A 8 -8.55 -21.53 13.79
N VAL A 9 -8.20 -20.26 13.61
CA VAL A 9 -9.04 -19.12 13.93
C VAL A 9 -9.12 -18.18 12.73
N VAL A 10 -10.34 -17.76 12.40
CA VAL A 10 -10.61 -16.71 11.43
C VAL A 10 -10.78 -15.39 12.18
N LEU A 11 -9.70 -14.63 12.26
CA LEU A 11 -9.65 -13.27 12.79
C LEU A 11 -10.26 -12.34 11.74
N ALA A 12 -11.45 -11.85 12.01
CA ALA A 12 -12.24 -11.09 11.06
C ALA A 12 -13.09 -10.03 11.78
N GLU A 13 -13.96 -9.37 11.02
CA GLU A 13 -14.94 -8.44 11.58
C GLU A 13 -16.35 -8.69 11.06
N MET A 14 -17.33 -8.06 11.72
CA MET A 14 -18.68 -7.98 11.19
C MET A 14 -18.66 -7.52 9.73
N ARG A 15 -19.38 -8.26 8.88
CA ARG A 15 -19.57 -7.94 7.44
C ARG A 15 -18.29 -7.97 6.60
N THR A 16 -17.21 -8.60 7.05
CA THR A 16 -15.99 -8.83 6.23
C THR A 16 -16.12 -9.95 5.20
N GLY A 17 -17.24 -10.68 5.16
CA GLY A 17 -17.38 -11.90 4.37
C GLY A 17 -17.04 -13.18 5.13
N SER A 18 -16.80 -13.10 6.44
CA SER A 18 -16.42 -14.23 7.27
C SER A 18 -17.40 -15.42 7.24
N ASN A 19 -18.71 -15.17 7.10
CA ASN A 19 -19.70 -16.23 6.88
C ASN A 19 -19.50 -16.99 5.56
N PHE A 20 -19.04 -16.31 4.50
CA PHE A 20 -18.76 -16.95 3.21
C PHE A 20 -17.50 -17.82 3.30
N LEU A 21 -16.45 -17.28 3.91
CA LEU A 21 -15.22 -18.03 4.19
C LEU A 21 -15.52 -19.28 5.03
N GLU A 22 -16.30 -19.13 6.10
CA GLU A 22 -16.76 -20.24 6.94
C GLU A 22 -17.52 -21.30 6.15
N ALA A 23 -18.47 -20.91 5.29
CA ALA A 23 -19.23 -21.86 4.49
C ALA A 23 -18.35 -22.70 3.55
N ASN A 24 -17.33 -22.09 2.95
CA ASN A 24 -16.38 -22.79 2.08
C ASN A 24 -15.37 -23.63 2.87
N LEU A 25 -14.94 -23.18 4.05
CA LEU A 25 -14.12 -23.99 4.96
C LEU A 25 -14.88 -25.26 5.40
N ASN A 26 -16.15 -25.12 5.76
CA ASN A 26 -17.02 -26.24 6.13
C ASN A 26 -17.37 -27.18 4.95
N ALA A 27 -17.07 -26.78 3.71
CA ALA A 27 -17.22 -27.65 2.54
C ALA A 27 -15.98 -28.52 2.28
N LEU A 28 -14.84 -28.24 2.94
CA LEU A 28 -13.65 -29.08 2.90
C LEU A 28 -13.83 -30.28 3.83
N GLU A 29 -13.65 -31.49 3.30
CA GLU A 29 -13.64 -32.71 4.11
C GLU A 29 -12.53 -32.63 5.18
N GLY A 30 -12.89 -32.96 6.43
CA GLY A 30 -11.99 -32.89 7.59
C GLY A 30 -11.92 -31.51 8.28
N VAL A 31 -12.58 -30.47 7.75
CA VAL A 31 -12.56 -29.13 8.35
C VAL A 31 -13.91 -28.79 8.94
N THR A 32 -13.93 -28.29 10.18
CA THR A 32 -15.16 -27.80 10.82
C THR A 32 -14.92 -26.45 11.49
N CYS A 33 -15.78 -25.48 11.17
CA CYS A 33 -15.82 -24.15 11.73
C CYS A 33 -17.11 -23.96 12.54
N HIS A 34 -16.99 -23.68 13.83
CA HIS A 34 -18.09 -23.57 14.77
C HIS A 34 -18.66 -22.14 14.91
N GLY A 35 -18.64 -21.37 13.81
CA GLY A 35 -19.12 -19.99 13.82
C GLY A 35 -18.39 -19.09 14.81
N GLU A 36 -19.12 -18.21 15.49
CA GLU A 36 -18.59 -17.25 16.48
C GLU A 36 -18.62 -17.87 17.89
N ALA A 37 -17.76 -18.86 18.13
CA ALA A 37 -17.74 -19.64 19.37
C ALA A 37 -17.60 -18.78 20.64
N PHE A 38 -16.88 -17.66 20.54
CA PHE A 38 -16.56 -16.76 21.65
C PHE A 38 -17.31 -15.42 21.60
N ASN A 39 -18.43 -15.35 20.89
CA ASN A 39 -19.28 -14.15 20.89
C ASN A 39 -19.91 -13.91 22.28
N PRO A 40 -19.87 -12.70 22.86
CA PRO A 40 -20.38 -12.46 24.21
C PRO A 40 -21.91 -12.64 24.34
N HIS A 41 -22.66 -12.60 23.23
CA HIS A 41 -24.12 -12.60 23.25
C HIS A 41 -24.75 -13.96 22.90
N PHE A 42 -24.04 -14.83 22.20
CA PHE A 42 -24.51 -16.16 21.81
C PHE A 42 -23.33 -17.11 21.61
N ILE A 43 -23.59 -18.41 21.46
CA ILE A 43 -22.54 -19.42 21.26
C ILE A 43 -22.57 -19.97 19.82
N GLY A 44 -21.57 -19.63 19.00
CA GLY A 44 -21.38 -20.17 17.65
C GLY A 44 -22.30 -19.59 16.58
N TYR A 45 -23.60 -19.89 16.67
CA TYR A 45 -24.62 -19.43 15.73
C TYR A 45 -25.81 -18.80 16.45
N PRO A 46 -26.54 -17.88 15.81
CA PRO A 46 -27.78 -17.35 16.38
C PRO A 46 -28.76 -18.47 16.73
N ASN A 47 -29.29 -18.43 17.96
CA ASN A 47 -30.18 -19.44 18.56
C ASN A 47 -29.56 -20.80 18.89
N SER A 48 -28.24 -20.99 18.73
CA SER A 48 -27.58 -22.18 19.26
C SER A 48 -27.51 -22.09 20.79
N THR A 49 -27.71 -23.21 21.48
CA THR A 49 -27.61 -23.30 22.93
C THR A 49 -26.28 -23.88 23.42
N GLU A 50 -25.56 -24.57 22.52
CA GLU A 50 -24.31 -25.27 22.82
C GLU A 50 -23.43 -25.44 21.58
N ILE A 51 -22.15 -25.71 21.80
CA ILE A 51 -21.20 -26.24 20.81
C ILE A 51 -20.55 -27.47 21.46
N LEU A 52 -20.61 -28.62 20.79
CA LEU A 52 -19.96 -29.85 21.26
C LEU A 52 -20.35 -30.26 22.69
N GLY A 53 -21.63 -30.07 23.04
CA GLY A 53 -22.16 -30.34 24.38
C GLY A 53 -21.79 -29.32 25.46
N ILE A 54 -21.06 -28.26 25.11
CA ILE A 54 -20.72 -27.15 26.02
C ILE A 54 -21.73 -26.02 25.80
N SER A 55 -22.49 -25.71 26.85
CA SER A 55 -23.48 -24.62 26.83
C SER A 55 -22.83 -23.24 26.82
N GLN A 56 -23.60 -22.20 26.50
CA GLN A 56 -23.15 -20.81 26.63
C GLN A 56 -22.64 -20.51 28.05
N GLN A 57 -23.36 -20.95 29.10
CA GLN A 57 -22.94 -20.78 30.49
C GLN A 57 -21.62 -21.52 30.76
N GLY A 58 -21.47 -22.75 30.25
CA GLY A 58 -20.24 -23.52 30.41
C GLY A 58 -19.02 -22.81 29.81
N ARG A 59 -19.17 -22.20 28.63
CA ARG A 59 -18.13 -21.36 28.02
C ARG A 59 -17.86 -20.09 28.84
N GLU A 60 -18.89 -19.44 29.38
CA GLU A 60 -18.71 -18.24 30.21
C GLU A 60 -17.92 -18.55 31.49
N ASP A 61 -18.22 -19.69 32.11
CA ASP A 61 -17.52 -20.21 33.29
C ASP A 61 -16.06 -20.58 32.97
N ASP A 62 -15.82 -21.32 31.88
CA ASP A 62 -14.48 -21.67 31.40
C ASP A 62 -14.40 -21.70 29.86
N PRO A 63 -13.89 -20.64 29.20
CA PRO A 63 -13.79 -20.60 27.74
C PRO A 63 -12.69 -21.51 27.20
N HIS A 64 -11.72 -21.95 28.02
CA HIS A 64 -10.67 -22.86 27.58
C HIS A 64 -11.20 -24.29 27.38
N GLN A 65 -12.26 -24.68 28.11
CA GLN A 65 -12.94 -25.95 27.89
C GLN A 65 -13.52 -26.03 26.47
N LEU A 66 -14.15 -24.95 26.00
CA LEU A 66 -14.66 -24.87 24.63
C LEU A 66 -13.54 -24.86 23.59
N LEU A 67 -12.45 -24.12 23.86
CA LEU A 67 -11.29 -24.09 22.96
C LEU A 67 -10.66 -25.49 22.81
N ALA A 68 -10.56 -26.25 23.89
CA ALA A 68 -10.08 -27.63 23.86
C ALA A 68 -11.02 -28.55 23.08
N ALA A 69 -12.33 -28.48 23.33
CA ALA A 69 -13.31 -29.27 22.60
C ALA A 69 -13.27 -29.01 21.08
N ILE A 70 -13.10 -27.75 20.65
CA ILE A 70 -12.97 -27.41 19.22
C ILE A 70 -11.69 -28.01 18.61
N ARG A 71 -10.60 -28.08 19.38
CA ARG A 71 -9.34 -28.69 18.91
C ARG A 71 -9.45 -30.20 18.70
N ASP A 72 -10.37 -30.86 19.41
CA ASP A 72 -10.52 -32.31 19.42
C ASP A 72 -11.67 -32.84 18.53
N ASP A 73 -12.53 -31.97 17.98
CA ASP A 73 -13.77 -32.37 17.27
C ASP A 73 -13.55 -32.91 15.85
N ALA A 74 -12.61 -32.33 15.12
CA ALA A 74 -12.37 -32.63 13.71
C ALA A 74 -10.87 -32.77 13.43
N ASP A 75 -10.52 -33.30 12.26
CA ASP A 75 -9.11 -33.30 11.79
C ASP A 75 -8.53 -31.88 11.82
N LEU A 76 -9.37 -30.88 11.53
CA LEU A 76 -9.06 -29.48 11.75
C LEU A 76 -10.30 -28.66 12.15
N GLY A 77 -10.46 -28.45 13.46
CA GLY A 77 -11.50 -27.60 14.04
C GLY A 77 -11.12 -26.12 14.10
N GLY A 78 -12.10 -25.22 14.04
CA GLY A 78 -11.86 -23.79 14.16
C GLY A 78 -13.11 -22.94 14.38
N PHE A 79 -12.91 -21.63 14.42
CA PHE A 79 -13.98 -20.67 14.69
C PHE A 79 -13.63 -19.26 14.18
N ARG A 80 -14.64 -18.38 14.14
CA ARG A 80 -14.50 -16.95 13.86
C ARG A 80 -14.31 -16.18 15.16
N TYR A 81 -13.37 -15.25 15.16
CA TYR A 81 -13.07 -14.36 16.29
C TYR A 81 -13.04 -12.90 15.83
N PHE A 82 -13.81 -12.04 16.50
CA PHE A 82 -13.88 -10.60 16.24
C PHE A 82 -13.29 -9.79 17.42
N HIS A 83 -13.02 -8.50 17.23
CA HIS A 83 -12.39 -7.65 18.26
C HIS A 83 -13.15 -7.60 19.60
N ASP A 84 -14.47 -7.81 19.59
CA ASP A 84 -15.37 -7.75 20.74
C ASP A 84 -15.73 -9.13 21.32
N HIS A 85 -15.07 -10.20 20.86
CA HIS A 85 -15.23 -11.55 21.41
C HIS A 85 -14.48 -11.70 22.73
N ASP A 86 -14.71 -12.81 23.42
CA ASP A 86 -14.16 -13.07 24.76
C ASP A 86 -12.63 -12.87 24.80
N PRO A 87 -12.12 -11.81 25.45
CA PRO A 87 -10.70 -11.47 25.41
C PRO A 87 -9.83 -12.49 26.15
N ARG A 88 -10.42 -13.34 27.02
CA ARG A 88 -9.69 -14.35 27.81
C ARG A 88 -9.01 -15.39 26.94
N ILE A 89 -9.47 -15.60 25.70
CA ILE A 89 -8.87 -16.61 24.80
C ILE A 89 -7.89 -16.03 23.79
N LEU A 90 -7.86 -14.71 23.59
CA LEU A 90 -7.11 -14.07 22.51
C LEU A 90 -5.61 -14.37 22.58
N ASP A 91 -5.01 -14.17 23.76
CA ASP A 91 -3.58 -14.45 23.94
C ASP A 91 -3.31 -15.95 23.77
N THR A 92 -4.21 -16.81 24.26
CA THR A 92 -4.05 -18.27 24.14
C THR A 92 -4.02 -18.73 22.68
N ILE A 93 -4.88 -18.17 21.82
CA ILE A 93 -4.88 -18.51 20.39
C ILE A 93 -3.70 -17.89 19.65
N LEU A 94 -3.29 -16.67 20.01
CA LEU A 94 -2.21 -15.98 19.33
C LEU A 94 -0.83 -16.50 19.74
N ASP A 95 -0.66 -16.99 20.96
CA ASP A 95 0.59 -17.56 21.47
C ASP A 95 0.88 -18.96 20.93
N ASP A 96 -0.16 -19.75 20.64
CA ASP A 96 -0.01 -21.15 20.26
C ASP A 96 0.31 -21.31 18.75
N PRO A 97 1.54 -21.70 18.36
CA PRO A 97 1.93 -21.83 16.95
C PRO A 97 1.21 -22.95 16.20
N GLN A 98 0.52 -23.86 16.89
CA GLN A 98 -0.28 -24.93 16.27
C GLN A 98 -1.69 -24.47 15.88
N VAL A 99 -2.12 -23.30 16.35
CA VAL A 99 -3.35 -22.66 15.86
C VAL A 99 -3.04 -21.88 14.59
N ALA A 100 -3.69 -22.21 13.48
CA ALA A 100 -3.61 -21.46 12.23
C ALA A 100 -4.35 -20.11 12.37
N LYS A 101 -3.68 -19.00 12.04
CA LYS A 101 -4.29 -17.66 12.04
C LYS A 101 -4.68 -17.28 10.62
N ILE A 102 -5.97 -17.13 10.36
CA ILE A 102 -6.50 -16.62 9.11
C ILE A 102 -6.99 -15.20 9.37
N ILE A 103 -6.42 -14.21 8.68
CA ILE A 103 -6.81 -12.80 8.83
C ILE A 103 -7.64 -12.40 7.61
N LEU A 104 -8.93 -12.14 7.84
CA LEU A 104 -9.85 -11.68 6.81
C LEU A 104 -10.09 -10.18 6.93
N THR A 105 -9.79 -9.45 5.85
CA THR A 105 -9.92 -7.99 5.80
C THR A 105 -10.95 -7.55 4.77
N ARG A 106 -11.55 -6.39 5.00
CA ARG A 106 -12.45 -5.72 4.05
C ARG A 106 -12.30 -4.21 4.21
N ASN A 107 -12.58 -3.45 3.15
CA ASN A 107 -12.67 -2.00 3.24
C ASN A 107 -13.62 -1.59 4.40
N PRO A 108 -13.13 -0.86 5.43
CA PRO A 108 -13.94 -0.46 6.59
C PRO A 108 -15.17 0.35 6.20
N LEU A 109 -15.10 1.17 5.15
CA LEU A 109 -16.22 1.97 4.66
C LEU A 109 -17.35 1.09 4.12
N ASP A 110 -16.99 0.06 3.33
CA ASP A 110 -17.95 -0.91 2.81
C ASP A 110 -18.61 -1.72 3.92
N SER A 111 -17.84 -2.15 4.92
CA SER A 111 -18.33 -2.88 6.08
C SER A 111 -19.27 -2.03 6.94
N TYR A 112 -18.88 -0.78 7.24
CA TYR A 112 -19.65 0.16 8.04
C TYR A 112 -20.99 0.51 7.38
N VAL A 113 -20.98 0.93 6.11
CA VAL A 113 -22.23 1.24 5.40
C VAL A 113 -23.12 0.01 5.30
N SER A 114 -22.52 -1.17 5.09
CA SER A 114 -23.29 -2.42 5.10
C SER A 114 -23.90 -2.74 6.47
N TRP A 115 -23.22 -2.42 7.57
CA TRP A 115 -23.72 -2.60 8.93
C TRP A 115 -24.89 -1.64 9.22
N LYS A 116 -24.77 -0.35 8.86
CA LYS A 116 -25.86 0.62 8.99
C LYS A 116 -27.11 0.23 8.21
N ILE A 117 -26.96 -0.32 7.00
CA ILE A 117 -28.10 -0.83 6.22
C ILE A 117 -28.75 -2.03 6.91
N ALA A 118 -27.96 -2.96 7.44
CA ALA A 118 -28.48 -4.13 8.15
C ALA A 118 -29.26 -3.72 9.41
N GLN A 119 -28.71 -2.78 10.19
CA GLN A 119 -29.38 -2.18 11.35
C GLN A 119 -30.71 -1.51 10.96
N ALA A 120 -30.72 -0.73 9.88
CA ALA A 120 -31.92 -0.04 9.41
C ALA A 120 -33.00 -0.99 8.82
N THR A 121 -32.60 -2.14 8.28
CA THR A 121 -33.52 -3.07 7.58
C THR A 121 -33.96 -4.28 8.41
N GLY A 122 -33.23 -4.58 9.50
CA GLY A 122 -33.36 -5.82 10.27
C GLY A 122 -32.89 -7.07 9.51
N GLN A 123 -32.19 -6.90 8.38
CA GLN A 123 -31.80 -7.99 7.48
C GLN A 123 -30.30 -8.29 7.59
N TRP A 124 -29.96 -9.36 8.32
CA TRP A 124 -28.57 -9.73 8.64
C TRP A 124 -27.96 -10.76 7.67
N LYS A 125 -28.77 -11.62 7.05
CA LYS A 125 -28.37 -12.59 6.00
C LYS A 125 -29.32 -12.48 4.79
N LEU A 126 -28.76 -12.40 3.59
CA LEU A 126 -29.52 -12.28 2.33
C LEU A 126 -29.39 -13.58 1.55
N THR A 127 -30.32 -14.53 1.78
CA THR A 127 -30.38 -15.81 1.06
C THR A 127 -31.16 -15.74 -0.25
N ASN A 128 -31.93 -14.67 -0.46
CA ASN A 128 -32.74 -14.49 -1.67
C ASN A 128 -32.77 -13.03 -2.12
N VAL A 129 -32.24 -12.77 -3.32
CA VAL A 129 -32.09 -11.42 -3.92
C VAL A 129 -33.44 -10.72 -4.12
N LYS A 130 -34.54 -11.47 -4.27
CA LYS A 130 -35.89 -10.91 -4.53
C LYS A 130 -36.59 -10.30 -3.31
N ARG A 131 -36.14 -10.59 -2.08
CA ARG A 131 -36.76 -10.08 -0.82
C ARG A 131 -36.03 -8.85 -0.24
N ARG A 132 -35.32 -8.12 -1.08
CA ARG A 132 -34.43 -7.04 -0.67
C ARG A 132 -35.22 -5.79 -0.29
N LYS A 133 -34.91 -5.21 0.87
CA LYS A 133 -35.30 -3.83 1.21
C LYS A 133 -34.20 -2.87 0.76
N ASP A 134 -34.51 -1.99 -0.20
CA ASP A 134 -33.61 -0.92 -0.64
C ASP A 134 -33.61 0.23 0.37
N ALA A 135 -32.98 0.02 1.52
CA ALA A 135 -32.73 1.10 2.49
C ALA A 135 -31.35 1.70 2.26
N LYS A 136 -31.30 3.03 2.22
CA LYS A 136 -30.05 3.80 2.29
C LYS A 136 -29.69 4.05 3.76
N ALA A 137 -28.42 3.89 4.10
CA ALA A 137 -27.89 4.23 5.43
C ALA A 137 -27.69 5.74 5.60
N ILE A 138 -27.76 6.23 6.83
CA ILE A 138 -27.21 7.55 7.19
C ILE A 138 -25.78 7.30 7.65
N PHE A 139 -24.83 8.01 7.06
CA PHE A 139 -23.43 7.97 7.43
C PHE A 139 -23.19 8.93 8.59
N ASP A 140 -22.53 8.45 9.63
CA ASP A 140 -22.13 9.25 10.79
C ASP A 140 -20.60 9.30 10.84
N VAL A 141 -20.08 10.53 10.89
CA VAL A 141 -18.64 10.81 10.82
C VAL A 141 -17.92 10.27 12.05
N GLU A 142 -18.44 10.57 13.23
CA GLU A 142 -17.85 10.25 14.52
C GLU A 142 -17.96 8.74 14.78
N GLU A 143 -19.14 8.15 14.56
CA GLU A 143 -19.37 6.71 14.73
C GLU A 143 -18.47 5.89 13.79
N PHE A 144 -18.31 6.32 12.54
CA PHE A 144 -17.40 5.64 11.63
C PHE A 144 -15.94 5.89 12.00
N GLY A 145 -15.59 7.03 12.63
CA GLY A 145 -14.25 7.32 13.11
C GLY A 145 -13.84 6.30 14.17
N GLU A 146 -14.66 6.20 15.21
CA GLU A 146 -14.46 5.23 16.29
C GLU A 146 -14.46 3.78 15.79
N HIS A 147 -15.29 3.45 14.80
CA HIS A 147 -15.32 2.11 14.20
C HIS A 147 -13.98 1.76 13.54
N VAL A 148 -13.40 2.71 12.80
CA VAL A 148 -12.09 2.52 12.14
C VAL A 148 -10.99 2.41 13.19
N ASP A 149 -11.00 3.26 14.22
CA ASP A 149 -9.99 3.25 15.28
C ASP A 149 -9.96 1.90 16.01
N ARG A 150 -11.13 1.39 16.45
CA ARG A 150 -11.24 0.07 17.11
C ARG A 150 -10.71 -1.07 16.22
N LEU A 151 -11.09 -1.06 14.94
CA LEU A 151 -10.61 -2.07 13.99
C LEU A 151 -9.09 -1.99 13.81
N GLN A 152 -8.54 -0.78 13.73
CA GLN A 152 -7.12 -0.57 13.57
C GLN A 152 -6.33 -1.00 14.81
N GLU A 153 -6.80 -0.64 16.00
CA GLU A 153 -6.18 -1.06 17.26
C GLU A 153 -6.08 -2.58 17.36
N PHE A 154 -7.17 -3.29 17.06
CA PHE A 154 -7.19 -4.75 17.06
C PHE A 154 -6.21 -5.36 16.04
N GLN A 155 -6.22 -4.86 14.80
CA GLN A 155 -5.29 -5.34 13.77
C GLN A 155 -3.83 -5.09 14.12
N VAL A 156 -3.51 -3.94 14.72
CA VAL A 156 -2.16 -3.60 15.17
C VAL A 156 -1.75 -4.49 16.34
N ALA A 157 -2.66 -4.77 17.28
CA ALA A 157 -2.41 -5.69 18.39
C ALA A 157 -2.05 -7.10 17.87
N VAL A 158 -2.89 -7.68 17.01
CA VAL A 158 -2.64 -9.00 16.39
C VAL A 158 -1.31 -9.01 15.62
N LEU A 159 -1.06 -8.01 14.78
CA LEU A 159 0.17 -7.93 13.99
C LEU A 159 1.42 -7.89 14.88
N ASN A 160 1.42 -7.03 15.89
CA ASN A 160 2.55 -6.89 16.81
C ASN A 160 2.77 -8.17 17.62
N HIS A 161 1.69 -8.84 18.00
CA HIS A 161 1.76 -10.11 18.73
C HIS A 161 2.44 -11.20 17.90
N LEU A 162 1.96 -11.42 16.67
CA LEU A 162 2.53 -12.40 15.75
C LEU A 162 3.99 -12.10 15.41
N GLN A 163 4.35 -10.81 15.27
CA GLN A 163 5.74 -10.40 15.05
C GLN A 163 6.64 -10.73 16.24
N ARG A 164 6.16 -10.54 17.47
CA ARG A 164 6.92 -10.84 18.69
C ARG A 164 7.07 -12.34 18.92
N SER A 165 6.05 -13.12 18.59
CA SER A 165 6.06 -14.58 18.73
C SER A 165 6.70 -15.30 17.54
N GLY A 166 7.08 -14.58 16.47
CA GLY A 166 7.69 -15.15 15.27
C GLY A 166 6.72 -15.98 14.41
N GLN A 167 5.42 -15.76 14.58
CA GLN A 167 4.36 -16.48 13.87
C GLN A 167 3.89 -15.73 12.62
N THR A 168 3.25 -16.46 11.71
CA THR A 168 2.67 -15.91 10.47
C THR A 168 1.19 -16.25 10.36
N ALA A 169 0.43 -15.41 9.67
CA ALA A 169 -0.97 -15.64 9.36
C ALA A 169 -1.19 -15.75 7.84
N PHE A 170 -2.29 -16.39 7.44
CA PHE A 170 -2.77 -16.37 6.07
C PHE A 170 -3.73 -15.20 5.89
N TYR A 171 -3.39 -14.27 5.01
CA TYR A 171 -4.16 -13.04 4.79
C TYR A 171 -5.09 -13.19 3.58
N ILE A 172 -6.36 -12.84 3.75
CA ILE A 172 -7.38 -12.87 2.71
C ILE A 172 -8.11 -11.52 2.71
N ALA A 173 -8.27 -10.90 1.54
CA ALA A 173 -9.18 -9.78 1.39
C ALA A 173 -10.58 -10.28 0.99
N TYR A 174 -11.61 -9.50 1.30
CA TYR A 174 -13.00 -9.81 0.94
C TYR A 174 -13.18 -10.06 -0.56
N GLU A 175 -12.43 -9.34 -1.39
CA GLU A 175 -12.46 -9.48 -2.86
C GLU A 175 -11.90 -10.83 -3.32
N ASP A 176 -10.92 -11.38 -2.60
CA ASP A 176 -10.25 -12.64 -2.91
C ASP A 176 -11.10 -13.86 -2.52
N LEU A 177 -12.14 -13.68 -1.70
CA LEU A 177 -13.04 -14.77 -1.32
C LEU A 177 -13.70 -15.44 -2.53
N GLN A 178 -13.87 -14.72 -3.65
CA GLN A 178 -14.46 -15.26 -4.88
C GLN A 178 -13.46 -16.00 -5.78
N ASP A 179 -12.20 -16.09 -5.37
CA ASP A 179 -11.16 -16.79 -6.11
C ASP A 179 -11.00 -18.22 -5.57
N LEU A 180 -11.34 -19.20 -6.41
CA LEU A 180 -11.26 -20.62 -6.07
C LEU A 180 -9.81 -21.06 -5.79
N ASP A 181 -8.83 -20.48 -6.49
CA ASP A 181 -7.42 -20.80 -6.31
C ASP A 181 -6.90 -20.26 -4.98
N VAL A 182 -7.36 -19.09 -4.55
CA VAL A 182 -7.05 -18.55 -3.21
C VAL A 182 -7.62 -19.44 -2.11
N MET A 183 -8.86 -19.89 -2.25
CA MET A 183 -9.50 -20.79 -1.28
C MET A 183 -8.81 -22.16 -1.20
N ASN A 184 -8.40 -22.71 -2.35
CA ASN A 184 -7.61 -23.93 -2.40
C ASN A 184 -6.17 -23.73 -1.89
N GLY A 185 -5.61 -22.52 -2.04
CA GLY A 185 -4.36 -22.10 -1.44
C GLY A 185 -4.43 -22.04 0.08
N LEU A 186 -5.55 -21.57 0.64
CA LEU A 186 -5.82 -21.63 2.09
C LEU A 186 -5.87 -23.08 2.57
N ALA A 187 -6.59 -23.97 1.88
CA ALA A 187 -6.65 -25.38 2.23
C ALA A 187 -5.25 -26.03 2.23
N ALA A 188 -4.41 -25.71 1.23
CA ALA A 188 -3.04 -26.18 1.17
C ALA A 188 -2.18 -25.65 2.33
N TRP A 189 -2.33 -24.36 2.68
CA TRP A 189 -1.62 -23.76 3.81
C TRP A 189 -2.04 -24.35 5.15
N LEU A 190 -3.32 -24.66 5.33
CA LEU A 190 -3.87 -25.35 6.50
C LEU A 190 -3.37 -26.81 6.62
N GLY A 191 -2.74 -27.35 5.58
CA GLY A 191 -2.31 -28.75 5.54
C GLY A 191 -3.45 -29.74 5.27
N VAL A 192 -4.61 -29.24 4.82
CA VAL A 192 -5.79 -30.06 4.53
C VAL A 192 -5.65 -30.65 3.11
N PRO A 193 -5.90 -31.95 2.89
CA PRO A 193 -5.80 -32.57 1.57
C PRO A 193 -7.00 -32.26 0.66
N ALA A 194 -8.19 -32.01 1.22
CA ALA A 194 -9.40 -31.69 0.49
C ALA A 194 -9.28 -30.39 -0.33
N ARG A 195 -9.97 -30.31 -1.46
CA ARG A 195 -10.02 -29.13 -2.34
C ARG A 195 -11.46 -28.85 -2.76
N LEU A 196 -11.75 -27.59 -3.01
CA LEU A 196 -13.03 -27.13 -3.53
C LEU A 196 -13.00 -27.20 -5.06
N ASP A 197 -14.01 -27.86 -5.66
CA ASP A 197 -14.24 -27.84 -7.11
C ASP A 197 -15.00 -26.57 -7.55
N ALA A 198 -15.77 -25.98 -6.64
CA ALA A 198 -16.52 -24.75 -6.83
C ALA A 198 -16.74 -24.06 -5.47
N LEU A 199 -17.01 -22.76 -5.50
CA LEU A 199 -17.36 -21.98 -4.32
C LEU A 199 -18.84 -22.12 -3.97
N ASP A 200 -19.21 -21.81 -2.73
CA ASP A 200 -20.61 -21.81 -2.31
C ASP A 200 -21.47 -20.82 -3.13
N ASP A 201 -22.43 -21.35 -3.87
CA ASP A 201 -23.34 -20.58 -4.72
C ASP A 201 -24.48 -19.87 -3.95
N LYS A 202 -24.65 -20.19 -2.66
CA LYS A 202 -25.79 -19.72 -1.85
C LYS A 202 -25.56 -18.30 -1.34
N LEU A 203 -24.32 -17.90 -1.09
CA LEU A 203 -23.95 -16.54 -0.70
C LEU A 203 -23.47 -15.71 -1.91
N LYS A 204 -24.43 -15.17 -2.67
CA LYS A 204 -24.13 -14.25 -3.79
C LYS A 204 -23.69 -12.87 -3.31
N ARG A 205 -22.82 -12.22 -4.09
CA ARG A 205 -22.28 -10.87 -3.89
C ARG A 205 -23.39 -9.89 -3.50
N GLN A 206 -23.36 -9.43 -2.25
CA GLN A 206 -24.35 -8.49 -1.72
C GLN A 206 -24.04 -7.09 -2.26
N ASN A 207 -24.59 -6.81 -3.45
CA ASN A 207 -24.69 -5.50 -4.08
C ASN A 207 -23.38 -4.86 -4.60
N PRO A 208 -23.04 -5.01 -5.90
CA PRO A 208 -21.88 -4.39 -6.53
C PRO A 208 -21.99 -2.87 -6.70
N ALA A 209 -23.10 -2.24 -6.30
CA ALA A 209 -23.26 -0.79 -6.38
C ALA A 209 -22.19 -0.05 -5.54
N PRO A 210 -21.69 1.10 -5.99
CA PRO A 210 -20.76 1.93 -5.23
C PRO A 210 -21.29 2.29 -3.84
N VAL A 211 -20.43 2.40 -2.83
CA VAL A 211 -20.85 2.76 -1.46
C VAL A 211 -21.63 4.08 -1.42
N ILE A 212 -21.21 5.04 -2.23
CA ILE A 212 -21.83 6.37 -2.34
C ILE A 212 -23.33 6.29 -2.66
N SER A 213 -23.77 5.33 -3.47
CA SER A 213 -25.18 5.19 -3.82
C SER A 213 -26.03 4.54 -2.71
N LYS A 214 -25.40 4.01 -1.67
CA LYS A 214 -26.03 3.30 -0.54
C LYS A 214 -26.26 4.19 0.68
N VAL A 215 -25.85 5.46 0.62
CA VAL A 215 -25.91 6.43 1.72
C VAL A 215 -26.91 7.55 1.38
N LYS A 216 -27.61 8.08 2.40
CA LYS A 216 -28.57 9.19 2.26
C LYS A 216 -27.89 10.56 2.17
N ASN A 217 -26.73 10.71 2.83
CA ASN A 217 -25.91 11.92 2.95
C ASN A 217 -24.51 11.71 2.31
N PRO A 218 -24.43 11.52 0.97
CA PRO A 218 -23.16 11.25 0.30
C PRO A 218 -22.16 12.42 0.41
N ASP A 219 -22.62 13.67 0.41
CA ASP A 219 -21.73 14.84 0.47
C ASP A 219 -21.06 14.99 1.84
N GLU A 220 -21.80 14.71 2.92
CA GLU A 220 -21.27 14.67 4.28
C GLU A 220 -20.27 13.53 4.45
N MET A 221 -20.59 12.35 3.89
CA MET A 221 -19.65 11.24 3.80
C MET A 221 -18.39 11.67 3.03
N ILE A 222 -18.50 12.28 1.85
CA ILE A 222 -17.34 12.72 1.05
C ILE A 222 -16.51 13.76 1.81
N GLY A 223 -17.14 14.77 2.42
CA GLY A 223 -16.45 15.78 3.23
C GLY A 223 -15.73 15.18 4.44
N ALA A 224 -16.38 14.26 5.15
CA ALA A 224 -15.77 13.53 6.26
C ALA A 224 -14.65 12.58 5.81
N LEU A 225 -14.81 11.91 4.67
CA LEU A 225 -13.79 11.06 4.06
C LEU A 225 -12.61 11.87 3.50
N SER A 226 -12.81 13.15 3.18
CA SER A 226 -11.71 14.06 2.78
C SER A 226 -10.92 14.61 3.97
N GLY A 227 -11.54 14.73 5.14
CA GLY A 227 -10.89 15.21 6.37
C GLY A 227 -10.34 14.10 7.27
N MET A 228 -10.94 12.91 7.23
CA MET A 228 -10.35 11.71 7.80
C MET A 228 -9.42 11.09 6.77
N ASP A 229 -8.21 10.75 7.16
CA ASP A 229 -7.21 10.05 6.34
C ASP A 229 -7.70 8.63 5.97
N ARG A 230 -8.71 8.55 5.09
CA ARG A 230 -9.56 7.35 4.86
C ARG A 230 -9.40 6.71 3.50
N PHE A 231 -8.45 7.14 2.70
CA PHE A 231 -8.06 6.36 1.53
C PHE A 231 -7.16 5.17 1.87
N ASN A 232 -6.80 4.93 3.14
CA ASN A 232 -5.81 3.90 3.44
C ASN A 232 -4.56 4.07 2.54
N LEU A 233 -4.11 5.31 2.25
CA LEU A 233 -2.95 5.51 1.35
C LEU A 233 -1.63 5.09 1.96
N THR A 234 -1.67 4.71 3.23
CA THR A 234 -0.60 4.00 3.93
C THR A 234 -0.71 2.47 3.78
N ARG A 235 -1.85 1.93 3.30
CA ARG A 235 -2.19 0.47 3.32
C ARG A 235 -3.11 -0.08 2.21
N THR A 236 -3.33 0.58 1.06
CA THR A 236 -3.44 -0.20 -0.21
C THR A 236 -2.23 -1.13 -0.20
N PRO A 237 -2.33 -2.44 -0.54
CA PRO A 237 -1.13 -3.25 -0.68
C PRO A 237 -0.23 -2.48 -1.64
N ASN A 238 0.81 -1.86 -1.07
CA ASN A 238 1.74 -1.14 -1.88
C ASN A 238 2.54 -2.25 -2.51
N PHE A 239 2.11 -2.65 -3.70
CA PHE A 239 2.79 -3.66 -4.50
C PHE A 239 4.17 -3.15 -4.92
N GLU A 240 4.45 -1.84 -4.76
CA GLU A 240 5.81 -1.36 -4.82
C GLU A 240 6.65 -1.94 -3.68
N PRO A 241 7.81 -2.53 -3.99
CA PRO A 241 8.72 -3.05 -2.99
C PRO A 241 9.05 -2.02 -1.91
N ARG A 242 9.10 -2.47 -0.64
CA ARG A 242 9.64 -1.65 0.45
C ARG A 242 11.07 -1.23 0.12
N ARG A 243 11.38 0.06 0.36
CA ARG A 243 12.70 0.63 0.10
C ARG A 243 13.45 0.76 1.42
N GLY A 244 14.73 0.37 1.41
CA GLY A 244 15.65 0.69 2.50
C GLY A 244 16.17 2.13 2.40
N PRO A 245 16.96 2.59 3.40
CA PRO A 245 17.40 3.99 3.51
C PRO A 245 18.39 4.44 2.42
N ALA A 246 18.89 3.55 1.56
CA ALA A 246 19.73 3.90 0.40
C ALA A 246 20.95 4.82 0.67
N VAL A 247 21.56 4.72 1.86
CA VAL A 247 22.68 5.59 2.32
C VAL A 247 23.82 5.76 1.32
N PRO A 248 24.26 4.74 0.56
CA PRO A 248 25.33 4.94 -0.44
C PRO A 248 25.00 6.00 -1.51
N GLY A 249 23.72 6.30 -1.71
CA GLY A 249 23.27 7.35 -2.62
C GLY A 249 23.24 8.75 -2.00
N TYR A 250 23.43 8.91 -0.68
CA TYR A 250 23.42 10.22 -0.03
C TYR A 250 24.67 11.01 -0.41
N VAL A 251 24.51 12.33 -0.49
CA VAL A 251 25.58 13.25 -0.82
C VAL A 251 25.70 14.29 0.28
N ALA A 252 26.86 14.40 0.89
CA ALA A 252 27.12 15.37 1.94
C ALA A 252 28.11 16.45 1.48
N GLY A 253 27.92 17.65 2.01
CA GLY A 253 28.91 18.73 1.89
C GLY A 253 30.23 18.34 2.55
N VAL A 254 31.32 18.92 2.03
CA VAL A 254 32.68 18.75 2.55
C VAL A 254 32.89 19.64 3.77
N VAL A 255 32.43 20.89 3.68
CA VAL A 255 32.57 21.91 4.74
C VAL A 255 31.20 22.38 5.20
N THR A 256 30.25 22.56 4.27
CA THR A 256 28.88 22.93 4.63
C THR A 256 28.19 21.71 5.26
N PRO A 257 27.59 21.82 6.46
CA PRO A 257 26.90 20.70 7.11
C PRO A 257 25.52 20.47 6.49
N ILE A 258 25.51 20.11 5.20
CA ILE A 258 24.33 19.85 4.38
C ILE A 258 24.36 18.40 3.89
N LEU A 259 23.20 17.74 3.93
CA LEU A 259 23.04 16.35 3.52
C LEU A 259 21.89 16.22 2.51
N TYR A 260 22.20 15.88 1.27
CA TYR A 260 21.20 15.57 0.26
C TYR A 260 20.88 14.07 0.26
N MET A 261 19.59 13.76 0.39
CA MET A 261 19.03 12.41 0.39
C MET A 261 18.21 12.22 -0.89
N PRO A 262 18.83 11.80 -2.02
CA PRO A 262 18.18 11.88 -3.32
C PRO A 262 17.03 10.89 -3.50
N VAL A 263 15.88 11.41 -3.89
CA VAL A 263 14.89 10.69 -4.70
C VAL A 263 15.41 10.63 -6.14
N ARG A 264 15.38 9.45 -6.78
CA ARG A 264 15.82 9.28 -8.17
C ARG A 264 14.80 9.93 -9.11
N ASN A 265 15.06 11.16 -9.54
CA ASN A 265 14.12 11.98 -10.31
C ASN A 265 14.78 12.81 -11.45
N GLY A 266 16.07 12.59 -11.71
CA GLY A 266 16.80 13.28 -12.78
C GLY A 266 17.48 14.57 -12.34
N LEU A 267 17.23 15.03 -11.11
CA LEU A 267 17.78 16.28 -10.56
C LEU A 267 19.10 16.09 -9.82
N GLU A 268 19.59 14.86 -9.68
CA GLU A 268 20.75 14.60 -8.82
C GLU A 268 22.00 15.38 -9.25
N THR A 269 22.32 15.39 -10.54
CA THR A 269 23.46 16.16 -11.07
C THR A 269 23.27 17.66 -10.88
N HIS A 270 22.03 18.14 -11.01
CA HIS A 270 21.69 19.55 -10.85
C HIS A 270 21.95 20.02 -9.41
N VAL A 271 21.39 19.28 -8.44
CA VAL A 271 21.53 19.59 -7.01
C VAL A 271 22.98 19.42 -6.55
N THR A 272 23.66 18.35 -6.97
CA THR A 272 25.05 18.09 -6.54
C THR A 272 26.05 19.08 -7.12
N ASN A 273 25.87 19.56 -8.35
CA ASN A 273 26.70 20.64 -8.90
C ASN A 273 26.56 21.93 -8.09
N TRP A 274 25.32 22.31 -7.73
CA TRP A 274 25.08 23.48 -6.89
C TRP A 274 25.68 23.30 -5.48
N MET A 275 25.50 22.13 -4.86
CA MET A 275 26.10 21.81 -3.56
C MET A 275 27.64 21.89 -3.60
N GLY A 276 28.27 21.39 -4.66
CA GLY A 276 29.72 21.50 -4.86
C GLY A 276 30.18 22.96 -4.88
N GLY A 277 29.39 23.83 -5.51
CA GLY A 277 29.62 25.28 -5.53
C GLY A 277 29.68 25.92 -4.14
N LEU A 278 28.90 25.43 -3.16
CA LEU A 278 28.94 25.94 -1.79
C LEU A 278 30.30 25.72 -1.11
N ASP A 279 30.95 24.61 -1.42
CA ASP A 279 32.23 24.20 -0.83
C ASP A 279 33.42 24.41 -1.78
N ARG A 280 33.19 25.05 -2.94
CA ARG A 280 34.20 25.31 -4.00
C ARG A 280 34.87 24.03 -4.50
N VAL A 281 34.09 22.95 -4.62
CA VAL A 281 34.49 21.67 -5.20
C VAL A 281 33.59 21.31 -6.38
N SER A 282 34.04 20.42 -7.26
CA SER A 282 33.14 19.80 -8.24
C SER A 282 32.17 18.83 -7.53
N ALA A 283 31.11 18.41 -8.22
CA ALA A 283 30.18 17.41 -7.68
C ALA A 283 30.91 16.10 -7.25
N ASP A 284 31.96 15.70 -7.96
CA ASP A 284 32.79 14.53 -7.63
C ASP A 284 33.61 14.71 -6.35
N GLY A 285 33.83 15.95 -5.91
CA GLY A 285 34.52 16.28 -4.67
C GLY A 285 33.63 16.22 -3.42
N LEU A 286 32.32 16.04 -3.58
CA LEU A 286 31.39 15.88 -2.47
C LEU A 286 31.55 14.50 -1.80
N ILE A 287 31.11 14.40 -0.54
CA ILE A 287 31.18 13.15 0.20
C ILE A 287 30.02 12.25 -0.26
N THR A 288 30.35 11.14 -0.92
CA THR A 288 29.39 10.18 -1.47
C THR A 288 29.72 8.73 -1.06
N GLY A 289 28.84 7.78 -1.36
CA GLY A 289 29.14 6.35 -1.15
C GLY A 289 29.25 5.92 0.31
N MET A 290 28.75 6.74 1.25
CA MET A 290 28.81 6.44 2.68
C MET A 290 28.03 5.16 3.02
N ASN A 291 28.54 4.39 3.97
CA ASN A 291 27.76 3.38 4.68
C ASN A 291 27.08 3.99 5.92
N GLN A 292 26.22 3.22 6.61
CA GLN A 292 25.49 3.72 7.78
C GLN A 292 26.41 4.18 8.94
N LYS A 293 27.56 3.53 9.13
CA LYS A 293 28.53 3.91 10.18
C LYS A 293 29.18 5.25 9.85
N GLN A 294 29.61 5.44 8.60
CA GLN A 294 30.19 6.69 8.12
C GLN A 294 29.18 7.84 8.17
N LEU A 295 27.92 7.59 7.82
CA LEU A 295 26.87 8.60 7.96
C LEU A 295 26.69 9.04 9.43
N ARG A 296 26.64 8.09 10.37
CA ARG A 296 26.55 8.41 11.81
C ARG A 296 27.74 9.22 12.28
N GLN A 297 28.94 8.88 11.84
CA GLN A 297 30.16 9.63 12.15
C GLN A 297 30.10 11.06 11.58
N TRP A 298 29.70 11.21 10.32
CA TRP A 298 29.54 12.51 9.69
C TRP A 298 28.53 13.39 10.43
N ARG A 299 27.37 12.84 10.81
CA ARG A 299 26.34 13.55 11.60
C ARG A 299 26.88 14.01 12.96
N HIS A 300 27.64 13.15 13.64
CA HIS A 300 28.25 13.49 14.93
C HIS A 300 29.29 14.61 14.80
N SER A 301 30.08 14.60 13.72
CA SER A 301 31.07 15.64 13.43
C SER A 301 30.49 16.95 12.90
N ASN A 302 29.20 16.99 12.54
CA ASN A 302 28.53 18.16 11.97
C ASN A 302 27.27 18.53 12.77
N PRO A 303 27.40 18.96 14.04
CA PRO A 303 26.24 19.38 14.83
C PRO A 303 25.51 20.55 14.14
N GLY A 304 24.18 20.49 14.12
CA GLY A 304 23.36 21.49 13.43
C GLY A 304 23.22 21.27 11.91
N TYR A 305 23.69 20.14 11.38
CA TYR A 305 23.48 19.82 9.96
C TYR A 305 22.01 19.88 9.56
N ARG A 306 21.76 20.10 8.28
CA ARG A 306 20.42 19.99 7.68
C ARG A 306 20.44 19.02 6.53
N SER A 307 19.45 18.14 6.54
CA SER A 307 19.19 17.16 5.51
C SER A 307 17.98 17.55 4.68
N PHE A 308 18.03 17.27 3.39
CA PHE A 308 16.93 17.58 2.50
C PHE A 308 16.81 16.56 1.37
N THR A 309 15.63 16.52 0.76
CA THR A 309 15.38 15.84 -0.52
C THR A 309 14.66 16.81 -1.45
N VAL A 310 14.65 16.49 -2.75
CA VAL A 310 13.89 17.24 -3.76
C VAL A 310 12.86 16.31 -4.38
N VAL A 311 11.61 16.75 -4.45
CA VAL A 311 10.53 16.09 -5.20
C VAL A 311 10.26 16.82 -6.50
N ARG A 312 9.81 16.08 -7.50
CA ARG A 312 9.53 16.55 -8.85
C ARG A 312 8.10 16.19 -9.22
N HIS A 313 7.42 17.00 -10.04
CA HIS A 313 6.08 16.64 -10.51
C HIS A 313 6.09 15.23 -11.14
N PRO A 314 5.16 14.31 -10.79
CA PRO A 314 5.24 12.92 -11.20
C PRO A 314 5.31 12.72 -12.72
N LEU A 315 4.61 13.56 -13.49
CA LEU A 315 4.62 13.51 -14.96
C LEU A 315 5.99 13.88 -15.53
N ALA A 316 6.58 14.99 -15.07
CA ALA A 316 7.92 15.44 -15.47
C ALA A 316 8.98 14.40 -15.10
N ARG A 317 8.87 13.81 -13.91
CA ARG A 317 9.75 12.73 -13.48
C ARG A 317 9.63 11.48 -14.35
N ALA A 318 8.42 11.05 -14.70
CA ALA A 318 8.22 9.91 -15.58
C ALA A 318 8.78 10.17 -16.98
N HIS A 319 8.63 11.41 -17.47
CA HIS A 319 9.10 11.83 -18.78
C HIS A 319 10.63 11.86 -18.87
N ASP A 320 11.34 12.40 -17.86
CA ASP A 320 12.81 12.35 -17.79
C ASP A 320 13.33 10.91 -17.89
N VAL A 321 12.71 9.99 -17.14
CA VAL A 321 13.12 8.58 -17.15
C VAL A 321 12.84 7.92 -18.50
N PHE A 322 11.71 8.23 -19.12
CA PHE A 322 11.40 7.79 -20.47
C PHE A 322 12.49 8.26 -21.45
N CYS A 323 12.79 9.56 -21.47
CA CYS A 323 13.78 10.16 -22.35
C CYS A 323 15.21 9.63 -22.13
N THR A 324 15.67 9.61 -20.87
CA THR A 324 17.08 9.33 -20.55
C THR A 324 17.39 7.85 -20.39
N LYS A 325 16.42 7.01 -20.00
CA LYS A 325 16.66 5.58 -19.69
C LYS A 325 16.06 4.62 -20.69
N ILE A 326 14.93 4.97 -21.33
CA ILE A 326 14.18 4.07 -22.21
C ILE A 326 14.36 4.44 -23.68
N LEU A 327 14.10 5.70 -24.05
CA LEU A 327 14.16 6.18 -25.42
C LEU A 327 15.61 6.22 -25.92
N SER A 328 16.49 6.86 -25.14
CA SER A 328 17.92 7.00 -25.45
C SER A 328 18.70 5.69 -25.30
N ARG A 329 19.77 5.57 -26.09
CA ARG A 329 20.77 4.50 -26.05
C ARG A 329 22.12 5.07 -25.67
N GLY A 330 22.76 4.47 -24.68
CA GLY A 330 24.09 4.88 -24.23
C GLY A 330 24.50 4.23 -22.91
N PRO A 331 25.64 4.63 -22.33
CA PRO A 331 25.99 4.28 -20.96
C PRO A 331 24.90 4.71 -19.98
N GLY A 332 24.53 3.84 -19.04
CA GLY A 332 23.52 4.16 -18.02
C GLY A 332 22.05 4.12 -18.47
N THR A 333 21.76 3.64 -19.69
CA THR A 333 20.39 3.37 -20.18
C THR A 333 19.96 1.91 -19.94
N MET A 334 18.66 1.63 -19.97
CA MET A 334 18.10 0.33 -19.59
C MET A 334 17.80 -0.55 -20.81
N LYS A 335 18.86 -0.95 -21.53
CA LYS A 335 18.76 -1.67 -22.82
C LYS A 335 17.86 -2.91 -22.77
N GLN A 336 17.96 -3.73 -21.71
CA GLN A 336 17.15 -4.96 -21.58
C GLN A 336 15.67 -4.63 -21.35
N ILE A 337 15.37 -3.73 -20.40
CA ILE A 337 14.00 -3.29 -20.10
C ILE A 337 13.36 -2.66 -21.33
N ARG A 338 14.09 -1.76 -22.01
CA ARG A 338 13.67 -1.16 -23.29
C ARG A 338 13.25 -2.21 -24.32
N ASN A 339 14.07 -3.24 -24.53
CA ASN A 339 13.75 -4.30 -25.49
C ASN A 339 12.52 -5.11 -25.07
N THR A 340 12.34 -5.36 -23.77
CA THR A 340 11.13 -6.00 -23.25
C THR A 340 9.89 -5.13 -23.47
N LEU A 341 9.97 -3.82 -23.20
CA LEU A 341 8.85 -2.89 -23.42
C LEU A 341 8.43 -2.85 -24.90
N ARG A 342 9.38 -2.82 -25.83
CA ARG A 342 9.09 -2.88 -27.28
C ARG A 342 8.38 -4.17 -27.69
N ARG A 343 8.75 -5.31 -27.09
CA ARG A 343 8.25 -6.64 -27.47
C ARG A 343 6.94 -7.02 -26.80
N GLN A 344 6.77 -6.70 -25.51
CA GLN A 344 5.67 -7.20 -24.68
C GLN A 344 4.63 -6.13 -24.34
N PHE A 345 5.02 -4.85 -24.38
CA PHE A 345 4.16 -3.72 -24.02
C PHE A 345 3.88 -2.80 -25.22
N ASN A 346 4.18 -3.29 -26.44
CA ASN A 346 3.99 -2.57 -27.71
C ASN A 346 4.54 -1.14 -27.69
N LEU A 347 5.68 -0.92 -27.01
CA LEU A 347 6.28 0.40 -26.93
C LEU A 347 6.88 0.79 -28.30
N GLU A 348 6.23 1.72 -28.98
CA GLU A 348 6.57 2.21 -30.32
C GLU A 348 7.69 3.25 -30.26
N ILE A 349 8.92 2.78 -29.99
CA ILE A 349 10.13 3.60 -30.06
C ILE A 349 11.08 3.08 -31.16
N PRO A 350 11.90 3.97 -31.76
CA PRO A 350 12.88 3.59 -32.78
C PRO A 350 13.79 2.45 -32.34
N GLN A 351 14.34 1.67 -33.28
CA GLN A 351 15.29 0.62 -32.92
C GLN A 351 16.56 1.21 -32.30
N ASP A 352 17.05 2.29 -32.90
CA ASP A 352 18.21 3.06 -32.49
C ASP A 352 17.83 4.32 -31.69
N ASN A 353 18.76 5.26 -31.56
CA ASN A 353 18.44 6.58 -30.99
C ASN A 353 17.44 7.31 -31.91
N PRO A 354 16.59 8.20 -31.35
CA PRO A 354 15.78 9.11 -32.15
C PRO A 354 16.61 9.81 -33.22
N ASP A 355 16.15 9.76 -34.46
CA ASP A 355 16.71 10.46 -35.61
C ASP A 355 15.76 11.60 -36.03
N GLU A 356 16.03 12.23 -37.17
CA GLU A 356 15.22 13.33 -37.71
C GLU A 356 13.76 12.92 -38.03
N ASN A 357 13.49 11.61 -38.17
CA ASN A 357 12.16 11.09 -38.45
C ASN A 357 11.32 10.89 -37.17
N TYR A 358 11.92 11.05 -35.98
CA TYR A 358 11.21 10.88 -34.72
C TYR A 358 10.40 12.14 -34.38
N THR A 359 9.09 12.07 -34.64
CA THR A 359 8.19 13.22 -34.53
C THR A 359 7.55 13.37 -33.15
N ARG A 360 7.00 14.57 -32.89
CA ARG A 360 6.22 14.88 -31.67
C ARG A 360 5.04 13.93 -31.43
N PRO A 361 4.18 13.61 -32.43
CA PRO A 361 3.12 12.63 -32.24
C PRO A 361 3.63 11.23 -31.85
N MET A 362 4.74 10.78 -32.43
CA MET A 362 5.35 9.49 -32.09
C MET A 362 5.85 9.48 -30.65
N HIS A 363 6.49 10.57 -30.21
CA HIS A 363 6.98 10.70 -28.83
C HIS A 363 5.85 10.72 -27.81
N ARG A 364 4.77 11.46 -28.09
CA ARG A 364 3.56 11.47 -27.26
C ARG A 364 2.96 10.07 -27.12
N ALA A 365 2.78 9.35 -28.25
CA ALA A 365 2.20 8.01 -28.25
C ALA A 365 3.08 7.00 -27.47
N ALA A 366 4.39 7.03 -27.70
CA ALA A 366 5.34 6.19 -26.98
C ALA A 366 5.36 6.50 -25.47
N PHE A 367 5.27 7.77 -25.08
CA PHE A 367 5.21 8.14 -23.68
C PHE A 367 3.90 7.70 -23.01
N GLU A 368 2.76 7.79 -23.71
CA GLU A 368 1.47 7.24 -23.24
C GLU A 368 1.55 5.73 -22.97
N GLN A 369 2.15 4.98 -23.89
CA GLN A 369 2.40 3.53 -23.73
C GLN A 369 3.31 3.25 -22.53
N PHE A 370 4.33 4.10 -22.31
CA PHE A 370 5.20 3.99 -21.15
C PHE A 370 4.46 4.23 -19.82
N LEU A 371 3.61 5.23 -19.73
CA LEU A 371 2.76 5.46 -18.54
C LEU A 371 1.81 4.28 -18.28
N THR A 372 1.26 3.69 -19.34
CA THR A 372 0.40 2.50 -19.25
C THR A 372 1.18 1.30 -18.68
N PHE A 373 2.42 1.09 -19.14
CA PHE A 373 3.33 0.12 -18.56
C PHE A 373 3.60 0.41 -17.07
N LEU A 374 3.90 1.66 -16.71
CA LEU A 374 4.20 2.04 -15.32
C LEU A 374 3.03 1.71 -14.38
N LYS A 375 1.80 1.94 -14.81
CA LYS A 375 0.61 1.57 -14.04
C LYS A 375 0.59 0.07 -13.72
N ALA A 376 0.79 -0.78 -14.73
CA ALA A 376 0.85 -2.22 -14.53
C ALA A 376 2.06 -2.64 -13.69
N ASN A 377 3.21 -1.98 -13.87
CA ASN A 377 4.44 -2.27 -13.14
C ASN A 377 4.32 -1.98 -11.64
N LEU A 378 3.81 -0.80 -11.28
CA LEU A 378 3.61 -0.41 -9.88
C LEU A 378 2.50 -1.20 -9.19
N ALA A 379 1.54 -1.72 -9.97
CA ALA A 379 0.51 -2.65 -9.49
C ALA A 379 1.00 -4.12 -9.36
N GLY A 380 2.26 -4.41 -9.64
CA GLY A 380 2.81 -5.78 -9.55
C GLY A 380 2.37 -6.72 -10.67
N GLN A 381 1.76 -6.21 -11.74
CA GLN A 381 1.20 -6.99 -12.85
C GLN A 381 2.22 -7.32 -13.95
N THR A 382 3.50 -7.02 -13.72
CA THR A 382 4.57 -7.26 -14.70
C THR A 382 5.76 -7.95 -14.04
N ALA A 383 6.46 -8.81 -14.78
CA ALA A 383 7.71 -9.45 -14.29
C ALA A 383 8.91 -8.48 -14.22
N ILE A 384 8.77 -7.24 -14.71
CA ILE A 384 9.83 -6.22 -14.64
C ILE A 384 9.90 -5.68 -13.21
N ARG A 385 11.09 -5.65 -12.61
CA ARG A 385 11.29 -5.07 -11.27
C ARG A 385 10.90 -3.59 -11.24
N VAL A 386 10.39 -3.11 -10.11
CA VAL A 386 10.14 -1.67 -9.89
C VAL A 386 11.48 -0.95 -9.64
N ASP A 387 11.95 -0.15 -10.60
CA ASP A 387 13.18 0.64 -10.45
C ASP A 387 12.93 1.91 -9.62
N ALA A 388 13.94 2.36 -8.86
CA ALA A 388 13.80 3.55 -8.01
C ALA A 388 13.54 4.84 -8.80
N ARG A 389 13.83 4.86 -10.11
CA ARG A 389 13.60 6.01 -10.99
C ARG A 389 12.12 6.26 -11.31
N TRP A 390 11.28 5.24 -11.24
CA TRP A 390 9.84 5.38 -11.49
C TRP A 390 8.96 4.86 -10.36
N ALA A 391 9.55 4.37 -9.26
CA ALA A 391 8.80 4.14 -8.02
C ALA A 391 8.18 5.44 -7.50
N SER A 392 7.11 5.38 -6.72
CA SER A 392 6.55 6.59 -6.10
C SER A 392 7.57 7.28 -5.20
N GLN A 393 7.61 8.60 -5.26
CA GLN A 393 8.52 9.42 -4.46
C GLN A 393 8.18 9.29 -2.97
N ALA A 394 6.89 9.19 -2.64
CA ALA A 394 6.42 8.92 -1.28
C ALA A 394 6.99 7.59 -0.74
N GLN A 395 7.06 6.54 -1.56
CA GLN A 395 7.64 5.26 -1.16
C GLN A 395 9.15 5.33 -0.94
N ILE A 396 9.86 6.12 -1.74
CA ILE A 396 11.31 6.33 -1.57
C ILE A 396 11.58 7.09 -0.27
N ILE A 397 10.84 8.17 -0.02
CA ILE A 397 11.00 8.99 1.19
C ILE A 397 10.64 8.20 2.44
N SER A 398 9.58 7.38 2.41
CA SER A 398 9.24 6.47 3.50
C SER A 398 10.39 5.52 3.84
N GLY A 399 11.15 5.06 2.84
CA GLY A 399 12.34 4.22 3.04
C GLY A 399 13.47 4.91 3.82
N PHE A 400 13.56 6.25 3.77
CA PHE A 400 14.55 7.01 4.55
C PHE A 400 14.29 6.95 6.06
N ALA A 401 13.03 6.83 6.47
CA ALA A 401 12.62 6.88 7.88
C ALA A 401 13.31 5.81 8.75
N GLY A 402 13.76 4.70 8.15
CA GLY A 402 14.53 3.66 8.86
C GLY A 402 15.89 4.12 9.42
N LEU A 403 16.40 5.29 9.01
CA LEU A 403 17.65 5.88 9.50
C LEU A 403 17.53 7.37 9.88
N GLY A 404 16.44 8.03 9.48
CA GLY A 404 16.12 9.42 9.75
C GLY A 404 15.49 10.06 8.53
N ALA A 405 14.35 10.73 8.71
CA ALA A 405 13.69 11.51 7.67
C ALA A 405 14.55 12.73 7.28
N PRO A 406 14.43 13.23 6.04
CA PRO A 406 15.01 14.52 5.68
C PRO A 406 14.34 15.63 6.49
N ASP A 407 15.10 16.66 6.88
CA ASP A 407 14.57 17.82 7.60
C ASP A 407 13.67 18.68 6.69
N LEU A 408 13.93 18.64 5.37
CA LEU A 408 13.24 19.42 4.34
C LEU A 408 12.92 18.57 3.11
N ILE A 409 11.71 18.73 2.58
CA ILE A 409 11.30 18.19 1.28
C ILE A 409 11.04 19.39 0.37
N LEU A 410 11.96 19.66 -0.54
CA LEU A 410 11.91 20.81 -1.46
C LEU A 410 11.27 20.40 -2.78
N ARG A 411 10.73 21.36 -3.54
CA ARG A 411 10.14 21.13 -4.86
C ARG A 411 11.04 21.62 -5.99
N GLU A 412 10.97 20.99 -7.15
CA GLU A 412 11.77 21.34 -8.34
C GLU A 412 11.61 22.81 -8.76
N ASP A 413 10.37 23.30 -8.76
CA ASP A 413 9.96 24.65 -9.17
C ASP A 413 10.39 25.75 -8.17
N GLU A 414 10.64 25.39 -6.92
CA GLU A 414 11.04 26.32 -5.85
C GLU A 414 12.55 26.30 -5.58
N LEU A 415 13.33 25.46 -6.28
CA LEU A 415 14.76 25.26 -6.00
C LEU A 415 15.59 26.55 -6.05
N ALA A 416 15.26 27.47 -6.96
CA ALA A 416 15.94 28.74 -7.11
C ALA A 416 15.86 29.62 -5.84
N GLU A 417 14.82 29.46 -5.04
CA GLU A 417 14.64 30.15 -3.76
C GLU A 417 15.13 29.30 -2.57
N ASP A 418 14.67 28.06 -2.50
CA ASP A 418 14.82 27.18 -1.34
C ASP A 418 16.27 26.79 -1.06
N LEU A 419 17.03 26.45 -2.10
CA LEU A 419 18.41 26.02 -1.95
C LEU A 419 19.30 27.17 -1.44
N PRO A 420 19.28 28.39 -2.02
CA PRO A 420 19.94 29.54 -1.43
C PRO A 420 19.51 29.87 0.00
N TRP A 421 18.21 29.75 0.32
CA TRP A 421 17.72 29.95 1.68
C TRP A 421 18.31 28.94 2.67
N LEU A 422 18.34 27.65 2.31
CA LEU A 422 18.93 26.60 3.13
C LEU A 422 20.43 26.83 3.33
N ALA A 423 21.14 27.21 2.28
CA ALA A 423 22.57 27.53 2.35
C ALA A 423 22.85 28.68 3.33
N ARG A 424 22.03 29.76 3.30
CA ARG A 424 22.16 30.88 4.24
C ARG A 424 21.94 30.45 5.69
N LYS A 425 20.97 29.57 5.96
CA LYS A 425 20.76 28.97 7.29
C LYS A 425 21.97 28.18 7.80
N LEU A 426 22.77 27.63 6.89
CA LEU A 426 24.00 26.91 7.20
C LEU A 426 25.26 27.81 7.16
N GLY A 427 25.09 29.13 7.17
CA GLY A 427 26.18 30.11 7.23
C GLY A 427 26.80 30.47 5.88
N ARG A 428 26.23 29.99 4.75
CA ARG A 428 26.66 30.39 3.40
C ARG A 428 25.84 31.59 2.94
N MET A 429 26.31 32.79 3.26
CA MET A 429 25.56 34.04 3.01
C MET A 429 25.46 34.46 1.53
N ALA A 430 26.41 34.04 0.71
CA ALA A 430 26.43 34.28 -0.74
C ALA A 430 26.44 32.96 -1.51
N PRO A 431 25.35 32.17 -1.46
CA PRO A 431 25.25 30.95 -2.25
C PRO A 431 25.20 31.30 -3.74
N GLY A 432 25.78 30.45 -4.59
CA GLY A 432 25.66 30.59 -6.03
C GLY A 432 24.20 30.46 -6.49
N ASN A 433 23.90 31.01 -7.66
CA ASN A 433 22.58 30.85 -8.27
C ASN A 433 22.32 29.37 -8.60
N VAL A 434 21.07 28.94 -8.46
CA VAL A 434 20.62 27.63 -8.95
C VAL A 434 20.19 27.83 -10.40
N PRO A 435 20.85 27.21 -11.38
CA PRO A 435 20.42 27.34 -12.77
C PRO A 435 19.02 26.72 -12.96
N PRO A 436 18.28 27.08 -14.03
CA PRO A 436 17.03 26.37 -14.34
C PRO A 436 17.33 24.93 -14.76
N VAL A 437 16.39 24.02 -14.49
CA VAL A 437 16.48 22.63 -14.93
C VAL A 437 16.28 22.59 -16.46
N PRO A 438 17.20 21.96 -17.22
CA PRO A 438 17.05 21.86 -18.67
C PRO A 438 15.82 21.03 -19.07
N ASP A 439 15.17 21.42 -20.17
CA ASP A 439 14.09 20.63 -20.78
C ASP A 439 14.59 19.25 -21.23
N ASP A 440 13.72 18.25 -21.08
CA ASP A 440 13.98 16.89 -21.53
C ASP A 440 14.18 16.83 -23.06
N ARG A 441 15.06 15.93 -23.50
CA ARG A 441 15.39 15.72 -24.92
C ARG A 441 15.08 14.29 -25.36
N PRO A 442 14.68 14.05 -26.62
CA PRO A 442 14.71 14.97 -27.76
C PRO A 442 13.52 15.94 -27.86
N ILE A 443 12.41 15.67 -27.17
CA ILE A 443 11.20 16.50 -27.20
C ILE A 443 10.81 16.80 -25.75
N ALA A 444 10.51 18.07 -25.46
CA ALA A 444 10.18 18.52 -24.11
C ALA A 444 8.79 18.03 -23.69
N LEU A 445 8.55 17.87 -22.39
CA LEU A 445 7.21 17.51 -21.88
C LEU A 445 6.17 18.56 -22.27
N ALA A 446 6.53 19.84 -22.21
CA ALA A 446 5.67 20.96 -22.61
C ALA A 446 5.11 20.83 -24.03
N ASP A 447 5.84 20.17 -24.92
CA ASP A 447 5.47 20.01 -26.33
C ASP A 447 4.44 18.90 -26.58
N ILE A 448 4.30 17.97 -25.63
CA ILE A 448 3.42 16.79 -25.75
C ILE A 448 2.34 16.73 -24.67
N TYR A 449 2.38 17.64 -23.69
CA TYR A 449 1.45 17.68 -22.56
C TYR A 449 0.00 17.82 -23.04
N ASP A 450 -0.89 16.99 -22.47
CA ASP A 450 -2.32 17.09 -22.61
C ASP A 450 -3.03 16.47 -21.38
N GLU A 451 -4.33 16.74 -21.24
CA GLU A 451 -5.17 16.26 -20.12
C GLU A 451 -5.19 14.72 -20.03
N LYS A 452 -4.99 14.01 -21.15
CA LYS A 452 -5.00 12.55 -21.17
C LYS A 452 -3.73 11.98 -20.54
N LEU A 453 -2.57 12.54 -20.85
CA LEU A 453 -1.30 12.18 -20.20
C LEU A 453 -1.34 12.48 -18.70
N GLU A 454 -1.92 13.63 -18.33
CA GLU A 454 -2.09 14.02 -16.92
C GLU A 454 -3.00 13.01 -16.19
N ALA A 455 -4.16 12.67 -16.76
CA ALA A 455 -5.08 11.68 -16.18
C ALA A 455 -4.41 10.30 -16.01
N LEU A 456 -3.60 9.87 -16.99
CA LEU A 456 -2.82 8.62 -16.87
C LEU A 456 -1.78 8.71 -15.77
N CYS A 457 -1.07 9.83 -15.66
CA CYS A 457 -0.08 10.06 -14.61
C CYS A 457 -0.70 10.04 -13.22
N ARG A 458 -1.84 10.72 -13.03
CA ARG A 458 -2.61 10.67 -11.79
C ARG A 458 -3.04 9.24 -11.43
N ALA A 459 -3.41 8.43 -12.44
CA ALA A 459 -3.74 7.03 -12.21
C ALA A 459 -2.53 6.15 -11.85
N VAL A 460 -1.32 6.50 -12.30
CA VAL A 460 -0.07 5.79 -11.97
C VAL A 460 0.45 6.22 -10.59
N TYR A 461 0.46 7.53 -10.31
CA TYR A 461 1.14 8.14 -9.18
C TYR A 461 0.19 8.82 -8.19
N ALA A 462 -1.05 8.34 -8.06
CA ALA A 462 -2.07 8.91 -7.19
C ALA A 462 -1.54 9.25 -5.77
N ARG A 463 -0.67 8.38 -5.24
CA ARG A 463 -0.03 8.58 -3.94
C ARG A 463 0.90 9.78 -3.90
N ASP A 464 1.70 10.04 -4.93
CA ASP A 464 2.58 11.21 -4.97
C ASP A 464 1.76 12.50 -5.11
N TYR A 465 0.70 12.49 -5.95
CA TYR A 465 -0.21 13.63 -6.07
C TYR A 465 -0.85 13.99 -4.73
N LEU A 466 -1.36 13.00 -3.98
CA LEU A 466 -1.94 13.29 -2.68
C LEU A 466 -0.88 13.68 -1.64
N THR A 467 0.19 12.88 -1.51
CA THR A 467 1.19 13.07 -0.44
C THR A 467 1.87 14.43 -0.52
N PHE A 468 2.13 14.91 -1.74
CA PHE A 468 2.82 16.17 -1.97
C PHE A 468 1.89 17.27 -2.51
N GLY A 469 0.57 17.04 -2.55
CA GLY A 469 -0.40 18.03 -3.02
C GLY A 469 -0.10 18.58 -4.42
N PHE A 470 0.31 17.73 -5.37
CA PHE A 470 0.55 18.19 -6.74
C PHE A 470 -0.79 18.49 -7.44
N GLU A 471 -0.84 19.66 -8.08
CA GLU A 471 -1.88 20.00 -9.06
C GLU A 471 -1.52 19.41 -10.43
N ASP A 472 -2.28 19.76 -11.48
CA ASP A 472 -1.92 19.35 -12.84
C ASP A 472 -0.58 19.96 -13.26
N TRP A 473 0.17 19.27 -14.12
CA TRP A 473 1.48 19.74 -14.51
C TRP A 473 1.39 21.11 -15.22
N ALA A 474 2.06 22.10 -14.66
CA ALA A 474 2.35 23.36 -15.31
C ALA A 474 3.84 23.41 -15.68
N ARG A 475 4.15 24.12 -16.76
CA ARG A 475 5.56 24.40 -17.08
C ARG A 475 6.13 25.27 -15.95
N PRO A 476 7.25 24.86 -15.31
CA PRO A 476 7.90 25.72 -14.32
C PRO A 476 8.26 27.06 -14.98
N GLU A 477 7.79 28.16 -14.39
CA GLU A 477 8.27 29.49 -14.78
C GLU A 477 9.72 29.58 -14.29
N GLY A 478 10.66 29.68 -15.24
CA GLY A 478 12.10 29.59 -14.98
C GLY A 478 12.71 30.84 -14.36
#